data_AF-A0A2G5CTI9-F1
#
_entry.id   AF-A0A2G5CTI9-F1
#
_cell.length_a   1.000
_cell.length_b   1.000
_cell.length_c   1.000
_cell.angle_alpha   90.00
_cell.angle_beta   90.00
_cell.angle_gamma   90.00
#
_symmetry.space_group_name_H-M   'P 1'
#
loop_
_entity.id
_entity.type
_entity.pdbx_description
1 polymer ?
#
loop_
_entity_poly.entity_id
_entity_poly.type
_entity_poly.pdbx_seq_one_letter_code
_entity_poly.pdbx_strand_id
1 'polypeptide(L)'
;MLESKSTFGLTWEPQIPTLLSSKTIPNGSQKLQNSLQNVVGKPDSGLIHGLFVPPNDPRKLNKLLRKQRKDTAGGNWFDMPAPTITPELKKDLQIIKLRSVLDPKRHYKKSDSKSKTLPKYFQVGTIIESPSEFFTGRLTKKERKTTFADELLSDPYLGQYRKRKIREIEEQKRPVGNEKWKNKGRQSYKRAKDRRQR
;
A
#
# COMPACT_ATOMS: atom_id res chain seq x y z
N MET A 1 -23.46 28.36 -39.71
CA MET A 1 -24.50 27.95 -38.74
C MET A 1 -23.82 27.82 -37.40
N LEU A 2 -24.19 28.65 -36.43
CA LEU A 2 -23.52 28.77 -35.13
C LEU A 2 -24.26 27.88 -34.13
N GLU A 3 -23.59 26.86 -33.59
CA GLU A 3 -24.14 25.98 -32.56
C GLU A 3 -24.07 26.68 -31.19
N SER A 4 -25.22 26.87 -30.58
CA SER A 4 -25.41 27.46 -29.26
C SER A 4 -24.95 26.52 -28.15
N LYS A 5 -23.93 26.93 -27.38
CA LYS A 5 -23.52 26.24 -26.15
C LYS A 5 -24.57 26.48 -25.07
N SER A 6 -25.19 25.40 -24.59
CA SER A 6 -26.07 25.38 -23.42
C SER A 6 -25.24 25.47 -22.13
N THR A 7 -25.06 26.68 -21.60
CA THR A 7 -24.58 26.91 -20.23
C THR A 7 -25.73 26.68 -19.24
N PHE A 8 -25.79 25.49 -18.66
CA PHE A 8 -26.59 25.23 -17.46
C PHE A 8 -25.94 25.95 -16.28
N GLY A 9 -26.48 27.12 -15.91
CA GLY A 9 -26.13 27.80 -14.67
C GLY A 9 -26.79 27.11 -13.48
N LEU A 10 -26.03 26.32 -12.71
CA LEU A 10 -26.40 25.98 -11.33
C LEU A 10 -26.04 27.17 -10.44
N THR A 11 -26.92 28.15 -10.32
CA THR A 11 -26.87 29.13 -9.23
C THR A 11 -27.67 28.57 -8.07
N TRP A 12 -27.00 27.86 -7.16
CA TRP A 12 -27.60 27.56 -5.86
C TRP A 12 -27.33 28.75 -4.94
N GLU A 13 -28.38 29.48 -4.61
CA GLU A 13 -28.34 30.60 -3.66
C GLU A 13 -29.17 30.23 -2.42
N PRO A 14 -28.58 30.16 -1.21
CA PRO A 14 -29.34 29.90 0.00
C PRO A 14 -30.19 31.13 0.35
N GLN A 15 -31.48 30.91 0.60
CA GLN A 15 -32.40 31.93 1.10
C GLN A 15 -32.00 32.32 2.53
N ILE A 16 -31.31 33.45 2.68
CA ILE A 16 -31.06 34.07 3.98
C ILE A 16 -32.20 35.07 4.23
N PRO A 17 -32.94 35.00 5.36
CA PRO A 17 -33.98 35.96 5.65
C PRO A 17 -33.38 37.37 5.82
N THR A 18 -33.81 38.30 4.97
CA THR A 18 -33.48 39.72 5.04
C THR A 18 -34.11 40.34 6.29
N LEU A 19 -33.29 40.79 7.24
CA LEU A 19 -33.77 41.61 8.36
C LEU A 19 -34.09 43.01 7.82
N LEU A 20 -35.37 43.30 7.67
CA LEU A 20 -35.87 44.61 7.27
C LEU A 20 -35.55 45.68 8.32
N SER A 21 -35.08 46.80 7.81
CA SER A 21 -34.97 48.10 8.45
C SER A 21 -36.34 48.78 8.57
N SER A 22 -36.68 49.28 9.76
CA SER A 22 -37.51 50.51 9.97
C SER A 22 -37.29 50.99 11.42
N LYS A 23 -36.61 52.13 11.64
CA LYS A 23 -37.10 53.52 11.74
C LYS A 23 -37.62 53.90 13.16
N THR A 24 -36.76 54.63 13.92
CA THR A 24 -36.99 55.77 14.85
C THR A 24 -38.37 55.91 15.53
N ILE A 25 -38.61 56.07 16.85
CA ILE A 25 -38.11 56.95 17.98
C ILE A 25 -39.20 56.83 19.12
N PRO A 26 -39.08 57.23 20.43
CA PRO A 26 -38.01 57.21 21.44
C PRO A 26 -38.46 56.66 22.84
N ASN A 27 -37.52 56.66 23.79
CA ASN A 27 -37.65 56.83 25.26
C ASN A 27 -38.73 56.05 26.06
N GLY A 28 -38.25 55.06 26.83
CA GLY A 28 -38.97 54.50 27.97
C GLY A 28 -38.11 53.54 28.78
N SER A 29 -37.51 54.05 29.86
CA SER A 29 -37.21 53.38 31.13
C SER A 29 -36.72 51.92 31.11
N GLN A 30 -35.43 51.76 31.38
CA GLN A 30 -34.76 50.50 31.67
C GLN A 30 -35.41 49.76 32.85
N LYS A 31 -36.00 48.60 32.58
CA LYS A 31 -36.00 47.47 33.51
C LYS A 31 -36.23 46.20 32.70
N LEU A 32 -35.30 45.24 32.86
CA LEU A 32 -35.45 43.79 32.77
C LEU A 32 -34.07 43.18 32.45
N GLN A 33 -33.17 43.28 33.43
CA GLN A 33 -32.24 42.18 33.66
C GLN A 33 -33.09 40.99 34.09
N ASN A 34 -33.07 39.92 33.27
CA ASN A 34 -33.21 38.49 33.67
C ASN A 34 -33.80 37.66 32.52
N SER A 35 -33.00 37.34 31.49
CA SER A 35 -33.26 36.14 30.66
C SER A 35 -32.06 35.66 29.82
N LEU A 36 -30.82 36.00 30.20
CA LEU A 36 -29.61 35.54 29.50
C LEU A 36 -28.92 34.40 30.23
N GLN A 37 -29.69 33.42 30.68
CA GLN A 37 -29.15 32.14 31.12
C GLN A 37 -30.09 31.06 30.62
N ASN A 38 -29.54 30.15 29.80
CA ASN A 38 -30.13 28.89 29.31
C ASN A 38 -30.44 28.83 27.80
N VAL A 39 -29.42 28.95 26.96
CA VAL A 39 -29.36 28.15 25.71
C VAL A 39 -27.92 27.64 25.55
N VAL A 40 -27.52 26.71 26.41
CA VAL A 40 -26.36 25.84 26.14
C VAL A 40 -26.87 24.71 25.25
N GLY A 41 -26.99 25.01 23.96
CA GLY A 41 -27.24 23.99 22.93
C GLY A 41 -25.95 23.22 22.69
N LYS A 42 -25.90 21.96 23.14
CA LYS A 42 -24.93 20.99 22.63
C LYS A 42 -25.37 20.59 21.21
N PRO A 43 -24.53 20.68 20.18
CA PRO A 43 -24.81 20.00 18.92
C PRO A 43 -24.24 18.58 19.00
N ASP A 44 -25.09 17.65 19.42
CA ASP A 44 -24.97 16.24 19.04
C ASP A 44 -25.58 16.11 17.64
N SER A 45 -24.76 16.05 16.60
CA SER A 45 -25.12 15.42 15.31
C SER A 45 -23.95 15.45 14.34
N GLY A 46 -23.64 14.26 13.81
CA GLY A 46 -22.69 14.09 12.72
C GLY A 46 -23.11 14.90 11.50
N LEU A 47 -22.19 15.72 11.01
CA LEU A 47 -22.37 16.43 9.74
C LEU A 47 -21.78 15.61 8.61
N ILE A 48 -22.69 14.91 7.94
CA ILE A 48 -22.59 14.52 6.54
C ILE A 48 -22.87 15.83 5.77
N HIS A 49 -21.90 16.33 5.00
CA HIS A 49 -21.94 17.62 4.25
C HIS A 49 -21.75 18.95 5.03
N GLY A 50 -20.88 18.99 6.03
CA GLY A 50 -20.40 20.27 6.62
C GLY A 50 -19.08 20.73 6.02
N LEU A 51 -18.97 22.03 5.65
CA LEU A 51 -17.67 22.67 5.47
C LEU A 51 -16.81 22.35 6.69
N PHE A 52 -15.62 21.80 6.49
CA PHE A 52 -14.72 21.47 7.59
C PHE A 52 -14.33 22.76 8.33
N VAL A 53 -15.02 23.06 9.43
CA VAL A 53 -14.69 24.18 10.32
C VAL A 53 -13.65 23.67 11.32
N PRO A 54 -12.39 24.17 11.29
CA PRO A 54 -11.39 23.77 12.26
C PRO A 54 -11.86 24.09 13.68
N PRO A 55 -11.64 23.21 14.68
CA PRO A 55 -11.99 23.49 16.07
C PRO A 55 -11.33 24.80 16.57
N ASN A 56 -12.05 25.65 17.30
CA ASN A 56 -11.51 26.93 17.77
C ASN A 56 -10.40 26.76 18.85
N ASP A 57 -10.38 25.63 19.56
CA ASP A 57 -9.39 25.39 20.62
C ASP A 57 -7.99 25.09 20.06
N PRO A 58 -6.92 25.83 20.46
CA PRO A 58 -5.58 25.64 19.91
C PRO A 58 -5.00 24.25 20.23
N ARG A 59 -5.39 23.66 21.37
CA ARG A 59 -4.98 22.29 21.75
C ARG A 59 -5.57 21.23 20.80
N LYS A 60 -6.83 21.40 20.40
CA LYS A 60 -7.51 20.48 19.47
C LYS A 60 -6.96 20.66 18.06
N LEU A 61 -6.70 21.89 17.62
CA LEU A 61 -6.01 22.17 16.35
C LEU A 61 -4.64 21.51 16.29
N ASN A 62 -3.79 21.71 17.30
CA ASN A 62 -2.47 21.09 17.35
C ASN A 62 -2.54 19.56 17.35
N LYS A 63 -3.55 18.96 18.00
CA LYS A 63 -3.79 17.52 17.98
C LYS A 63 -4.21 17.03 16.59
N LEU A 64 -5.07 17.77 15.89
CA LEU A 64 -5.47 17.45 14.50
C LEU A 64 -4.30 17.58 13.53
N LEU A 65 -3.53 18.67 13.61
CA LEU A 65 -2.33 18.87 12.82
C LEU A 65 -1.31 17.74 13.04
N ARG A 66 -1.10 17.32 14.30
CA ARG A 66 -0.23 16.17 14.61
C ARG A 66 -0.74 14.85 14.01
N LYS A 67 -2.05 14.64 13.92
CA LYS A 67 -2.64 13.45 13.28
C LYS A 67 -2.55 13.48 11.75
N GLN A 68 -2.61 14.67 11.15
CA GLN A 68 -2.49 14.85 9.71
C GLN A 68 -1.04 14.79 9.23
N ARG A 69 -0.05 14.95 10.12
CA ARG A 69 1.35 14.76 9.78
C ARG A 69 1.56 13.34 9.27
N LYS A 70 2.23 13.23 8.14
CA LYS A 70 2.59 11.94 7.54
C LYS A 70 3.54 11.20 8.50
N ASP A 71 3.37 9.89 8.56
CA ASP A 71 4.27 9.00 9.29
C ASP A 71 5.65 9.04 8.62
N THR A 72 6.63 9.52 9.38
CA THR A 72 7.94 9.87 8.87
C THR A 72 9.02 9.37 9.82
N ALA A 73 10.18 8.96 9.30
CA ALA A 73 11.31 8.43 10.08
C ALA A 73 11.96 9.47 11.03
N GLY A 74 11.60 10.74 10.89
CA GLY A 74 12.07 11.88 11.68
C GLY A 74 13.18 12.68 11.02
N GLY A 75 13.50 13.84 11.60
CA GLY A 75 14.47 14.79 11.03
C GLY A 75 15.90 14.24 10.93
N ASN A 76 16.29 13.32 11.82
CA ASN A 76 17.61 12.66 11.78
C ASN A 76 17.78 11.79 10.52
N TRP A 77 16.68 11.43 9.87
CA TRP A 77 16.70 10.63 8.64
C TRP A 77 15.88 11.31 7.54
N PHE A 78 16.17 12.61 7.34
CA PHE A 78 15.66 13.46 6.25
C PHE A 78 14.17 13.31 5.98
N ASP A 79 13.39 13.11 7.04
CA ASP A 79 11.95 12.94 6.95
C ASP A 79 11.49 11.88 5.92
N MET A 80 12.17 10.72 5.90
CA MET A 80 11.78 9.61 5.02
C MET A 80 10.34 9.14 5.31
N PRO A 81 9.43 9.18 4.31
CA PRO A 81 8.03 8.81 4.49
C PRO A 81 7.86 7.29 4.62
N ALA A 82 6.79 6.86 5.28
CA ALA A 82 6.32 5.47 5.26
C ALA A 82 5.42 5.23 4.03
N PRO A 83 5.89 4.52 2.98
CA PRO A 83 5.04 4.21 1.83
C PRO A 83 3.98 3.17 2.18
N THR A 84 2.87 3.19 1.43
CA THR A 84 1.85 2.13 1.53
C THR A 84 2.35 0.86 0.87
N ILE A 85 2.25 -0.27 1.57
CA ILE A 85 2.75 -1.57 1.07
C ILE A 85 1.78 -2.10 0.01
N THR A 86 2.12 -1.91 -1.27
CA THR A 86 1.43 -2.56 -2.39
C THR A 86 1.85 -4.04 -2.50
N PRO A 87 1.06 -4.91 -3.14
CA PRO A 87 1.43 -6.32 -3.29
C PRO A 87 2.72 -6.51 -4.10
N GLU A 88 3.03 -5.61 -5.04
CA GLU A 88 4.27 -5.62 -5.82
C GLU A 88 5.48 -5.31 -4.94
N LEU A 89 5.41 -4.22 -4.17
CA LEU A 89 6.47 -3.84 -3.23
C LEU A 89 6.70 -4.93 -2.18
N LYS A 90 5.63 -5.60 -1.74
CA LYS A 90 5.74 -6.73 -0.82
C LYS A 90 6.55 -7.89 -1.41
N LYS A 91 6.36 -8.21 -2.70
CA LYS A 91 7.13 -9.24 -3.40
C LYS A 91 8.60 -8.82 -3.49
N ASP A 92 8.88 -7.60 -3.90
CA ASP A 92 10.25 -7.09 -4.03
C ASP A 92 11.00 -7.12 -2.68
N LEU A 93 10.37 -6.65 -1.60
CA LEU A 93 10.94 -6.72 -0.25
C LEU A 93 11.18 -8.17 0.21
N GLN A 94 10.28 -9.09 -0.13
CA GLN A 94 10.45 -10.51 0.17
C GLN A 94 11.63 -11.12 -0.60
N ILE A 95 11.81 -10.73 -1.88
CA ILE A 95 12.95 -11.16 -2.69
C ILE A 95 14.25 -10.65 -2.08
N ILE A 96 14.32 -9.37 -1.72
CA ILE A 96 15.51 -8.76 -1.08
C ILE A 96 15.87 -9.50 0.20
N LYS A 97 14.87 -9.85 1.02
CA LYS A 97 15.08 -10.64 2.24
C LYS A 97 15.66 -12.03 1.95
N LEU A 98 15.22 -12.66 0.87
CA LEU A 98 15.66 -13.98 0.42
C LEU A 98 16.87 -13.94 -0.53
N ARG A 99 17.56 -12.81 -0.65
CA ARG A 99 18.70 -12.62 -1.57
C ARG A 99 19.79 -13.68 -1.45
N SER A 100 19.98 -14.25 -0.25
CA SER A 100 20.97 -15.31 0.00
C SER A 100 20.69 -16.63 -0.72
N VAL A 101 19.46 -16.86 -1.17
CA VAL A 101 19.04 -18.11 -1.84
C VAL A 101 18.92 -17.92 -3.35
N LEU A 102 18.93 -16.67 -3.84
CA LEU A 102 18.70 -16.39 -5.26
C LEU A 102 19.87 -16.84 -6.13
N ASP A 103 21.10 -16.54 -5.70
CA ASP A 103 22.32 -16.85 -6.42
C ASP A 103 23.22 -17.77 -5.56
N PRO A 104 23.56 -18.98 -6.04
CA PRO A 104 24.42 -19.91 -5.29
C PRO A 104 25.86 -19.39 -5.09
N LYS A 105 26.30 -18.42 -5.89
CA LYS A 105 27.67 -17.90 -5.82
C LYS A 105 27.78 -16.69 -4.89
N ARG A 106 26.67 -16.02 -4.58
CA ARG A 106 26.66 -14.79 -3.77
C ARG A 106 26.19 -15.07 -2.36
N HIS A 107 27.14 -15.02 -1.43
CA HIS A 107 26.89 -15.17 0.00
C HIS A 107 26.82 -13.80 0.67
N TYR A 108 25.66 -13.45 1.22
CA TYR A 108 25.45 -12.19 1.95
C TYR A 108 25.58 -12.38 3.47
N LYS A 109 25.94 -11.30 4.17
CA LYS A 109 25.94 -11.26 5.63
C LYS A 109 24.52 -11.51 6.17
N LYS A 110 24.41 -12.35 7.20
CA LYS A 110 23.16 -12.69 7.89
C LYS A 110 22.75 -11.57 8.86
N SER A 111 22.43 -10.37 8.38
CA SER A 111 22.00 -9.27 9.28
C SER A 111 20.52 -9.39 9.63
N ASP A 112 19.63 -9.49 8.63
CA ASP A 112 18.20 -9.19 8.84
C ASP A 112 17.21 -10.24 8.31
N SER A 113 17.68 -11.37 7.78
CA SER A 113 16.80 -12.42 7.25
C SER A 113 15.86 -13.04 8.30
N LYS A 114 16.13 -12.81 9.59
CA LYS A 114 15.36 -13.35 10.72
C LYS A 114 14.14 -12.50 11.10
N SER A 115 14.15 -11.19 10.86
CA SER A 115 13.00 -10.35 11.24
C SER A 115 11.83 -10.64 10.30
N LYS A 116 10.72 -11.15 10.85
CA LYS A 116 9.54 -11.50 10.05
C LYS A 116 8.84 -10.25 9.48
N THR A 117 9.11 -9.10 10.08
CA THR A 117 8.52 -7.80 9.78
C THR A 117 9.26 -7.10 8.64
N LEU A 118 8.50 -6.58 7.68
CA LEU A 118 9.02 -5.70 6.63
C LEU A 118 9.44 -4.35 7.23
N PRO A 119 10.42 -3.64 6.61
CA PRO A 119 10.78 -2.30 7.06
C PRO A 119 9.58 -1.35 6.94
N LYS A 120 9.38 -0.49 7.96
CA LYS A 120 8.29 0.50 7.98
C LYS A 120 8.56 1.67 7.04
N TYR A 121 9.78 2.19 7.07
CA TYR A 121 10.22 3.33 6.26
C TYR A 121 11.15 2.82 5.17
N PHE A 122 10.83 3.07 3.91
CA PHE A 122 11.67 2.73 2.77
C PHE A 122 11.30 3.58 1.56
N GLN A 123 12.20 3.65 0.59
CA GLN A 123 11.97 4.26 -0.71
C GLN A 123 12.50 3.31 -1.79
N VAL A 124 11.83 3.31 -2.94
CA VAL A 124 12.28 2.59 -4.13
C VAL A 124 12.79 3.63 -5.11
N GLY A 125 14.03 3.43 -5.57
CA GLY A 125 14.69 4.32 -6.52
C GLY A 125 15.39 3.53 -7.60
N THR A 126 15.59 4.17 -8.74
CA THR A 126 16.35 3.63 -9.87
C THR A 126 17.77 4.18 -9.86
N ILE A 127 18.75 3.34 -10.18
CA ILE A 127 20.15 3.77 -10.28
C ILE A 127 20.30 4.68 -11.52
N ILE A 128 20.88 5.85 -11.32
CA ILE A 128 21.31 6.74 -12.40
C ILE A 128 22.76 6.38 -12.71
N GLU A 129 22.99 5.83 -13.90
CA GLU A 129 24.30 5.37 -14.32
C GLU A 129 25.26 6.54 -14.57
N SER A 130 26.55 6.32 -14.28
CA SER A 130 27.59 7.31 -14.52
C SER A 130 27.86 7.48 -16.03
N PRO A 131 28.15 8.70 -16.52
CA PRO A 131 28.56 8.93 -17.90
C PRO A 131 29.83 8.20 -18.33
N SER A 132 30.67 7.79 -17.36
CA SER A 132 31.98 7.20 -17.64
C SER A 132 31.94 5.72 -18.03
N GLU A 133 30.89 4.99 -17.66
CA GLU A 133 30.83 3.52 -17.83
C GLU A 133 29.65 3.15 -18.74
N PHE A 134 29.90 3.08 -20.05
CA PHE A 134 28.84 2.84 -21.03
C PHE A 134 28.55 1.35 -21.28
N PHE A 135 29.58 0.50 -21.29
CA PHE A 135 29.45 -0.87 -21.82
C PHE A 135 29.20 -1.95 -20.76
N THR A 136 29.66 -1.76 -19.53
CA THR A 136 29.64 -2.80 -18.49
C THR A 136 28.60 -2.54 -17.40
N GLY A 137 28.52 -1.30 -16.91
CA GLY A 137 27.65 -0.92 -15.80
C GLY A 137 26.21 -0.56 -16.20
N ARG A 138 25.92 -0.47 -17.51
CA ARG A 138 24.65 0.03 -18.03
C ARG A 138 23.74 -1.08 -18.52
N LEU A 139 22.48 -1.03 -18.10
CA LEU A 139 21.43 -1.89 -18.63
C LEU A 139 20.84 -1.30 -19.90
N THR A 140 20.60 -2.16 -20.90
CA THR A 140 19.88 -1.77 -22.11
C THR A 140 18.41 -1.47 -21.81
N LYS A 141 17.73 -0.71 -22.68
CA LYS A 141 16.31 -0.37 -22.51
C LYS A 141 15.40 -1.61 -22.37
N LYS A 142 15.81 -2.75 -22.94
CA LYS A 142 15.05 -4.00 -22.88
C LYS A 142 15.18 -4.71 -21.53
N GLU A 143 16.35 -4.59 -20.90
CA GLU A 143 16.66 -5.20 -19.60
C GLU A 143 16.08 -4.40 -18.45
N ARG A 144 16.00 -3.07 -18.58
CA ARG A 144 15.36 -2.19 -17.59
C ARG A 144 13.87 -2.53 -17.46
N LYS A 145 13.43 -2.91 -16.25
CA LYS A 145 12.01 -3.15 -15.94
C LYS A 145 11.50 -2.16 -14.91
N THR A 146 10.20 -2.20 -14.68
CA THR A 146 9.50 -1.35 -13.70
C THR A 146 9.67 -1.86 -12.27
N THR A 147 9.66 -3.19 -12.08
CA THR A 147 9.80 -3.84 -10.77
C THR A 147 11.04 -4.70 -10.69
N PHE A 148 11.56 -4.86 -9.47
CA PHE A 148 12.74 -5.70 -9.24
C PHE A 148 12.46 -7.18 -9.50
N ALA A 149 11.25 -7.64 -9.17
CA ALA A 149 10.81 -9.00 -9.50
C ALA A 149 10.82 -9.27 -11.02
N ASP A 150 10.40 -8.31 -11.84
CA ASP A 150 10.35 -8.49 -13.29
C ASP A 150 11.75 -8.56 -13.91
N GLU A 151 12.71 -7.79 -13.40
CA GLU A 151 14.12 -7.91 -13.81
C GLU A 151 14.63 -9.32 -13.54
N LEU A 152 14.34 -9.86 -12.36
CA LEU A 152 14.75 -11.19 -11.94
C LEU A 152 14.13 -12.32 -12.78
N LEU A 153 12.89 -12.12 -13.25
CA LEU A 153 12.21 -13.07 -14.13
C LEU A 153 12.72 -12.99 -15.57
N SER A 154 13.27 -11.84 -15.98
CA SER A 154 13.84 -11.67 -17.31
C SER A 154 15.19 -12.39 -17.48
N ASP A 155 15.90 -12.70 -16.39
CA ASP A 155 17.16 -13.44 -16.42
C ASP A 155 16.95 -14.95 -16.70
N PRO A 156 17.39 -15.45 -17.88
CA PRO A 156 17.21 -16.86 -18.23
C PRO A 156 18.06 -17.81 -17.38
N TYR A 157 19.25 -17.39 -16.94
CA TYR A 157 20.18 -18.26 -16.20
C TYR A 157 19.60 -18.63 -14.84
N LEU A 158 19.10 -17.61 -14.14
CA LEU A 158 18.44 -17.78 -12.85
C LEU A 158 17.18 -18.63 -12.97
N GLY A 159 16.41 -18.47 -14.06
CA GLY A 159 15.26 -19.31 -14.35
C GLY A 159 15.61 -20.80 -14.47
N GLN A 160 16.68 -21.13 -15.21
CA GLN A 160 17.15 -22.51 -15.35
C GLN A 160 17.62 -23.11 -14.02
N TYR A 161 18.43 -22.36 -13.26
CA TYR A 161 18.92 -22.80 -11.96
C TYR A 161 17.77 -23.08 -10.99
N ARG A 162 16.78 -22.18 -10.91
CA ARG A 162 15.62 -22.35 -10.05
C ARG A 162 14.79 -23.56 -10.44
N LYS A 163 14.48 -23.73 -11.73
CA LYS A 163 13.74 -24.91 -12.21
C LYS A 163 14.43 -26.21 -11.79
N ARG A 164 15.75 -26.30 -11.98
CA ARG A 164 16.54 -27.45 -11.56
C ARG A 164 16.48 -27.69 -10.05
N LYS A 165 16.73 -26.66 -9.23
CA LYS A 165 16.74 -26.81 -7.76
C LYS A 165 15.35 -27.07 -7.19
N ILE A 166 14.30 -26.47 -7.74
CA ILE A 166 12.92 -26.74 -7.30
C ILE A 166 12.58 -28.20 -7.57
N ARG A 167 12.90 -28.73 -8.76
CA ARG A 167 12.68 -30.14 -9.08
C ARG A 167 13.41 -31.08 -8.10
N GLU A 168 14.67 -30.78 -7.79
CA GLU A 168 15.45 -31.55 -6.81
C GLU A 168 14.80 -31.50 -5.41
N ILE A 169 14.36 -30.32 -4.96
CA ILE A 169 13.67 -30.15 -3.68
C ILE A 169 12.34 -30.89 -3.67
N GLU A 170 11.57 -30.85 -4.77
CA GLU A 170 10.33 -31.59 -4.91
C GLU A 170 10.59 -33.09 -4.87
N GLU A 171 11.60 -33.60 -5.58
CA GLU A 171 11.98 -35.02 -5.54
C GLU A 171 12.37 -35.45 -4.12
N GLN A 172 13.09 -34.62 -3.37
CA GLN A 172 13.46 -34.88 -1.97
C GLN A 172 12.29 -34.75 -0.98
N LYS A 173 11.43 -33.75 -1.15
CA LYS A 173 10.31 -33.46 -0.25
C LYS A 173 9.03 -34.17 -0.61
N ARG A 174 8.96 -34.82 -1.78
CA ARG A 174 7.85 -35.68 -2.14
C ARG A 174 7.64 -36.62 -0.97
N PRO A 175 6.48 -36.56 -0.29
CA PRO A 175 6.22 -37.50 0.77
C PRO A 175 6.39 -38.88 0.17
N VAL A 176 7.04 -39.79 0.90
CA VAL A 176 7.13 -41.21 0.55
C VAL A 176 5.72 -41.77 0.67
N GLY A 177 4.83 -41.36 -0.23
CA GLY A 177 3.48 -41.85 -0.35
C GLY A 177 3.62 -43.26 -0.85
N ASN A 178 3.69 -44.19 0.11
CA ASN A 178 3.50 -45.62 -0.04
C ASN A 178 3.95 -46.11 -1.42
N GLU A 179 5.22 -45.91 -1.80
CA GLU A 179 5.75 -46.39 -3.09
C GLU A 179 5.63 -47.92 -3.21
N LYS A 180 5.54 -48.60 -2.05
CA LYS A 180 5.14 -50.00 -1.89
C LYS A 180 3.77 -50.35 -2.51
N TRP A 181 2.85 -49.38 -2.66
CA TRP A 181 1.50 -49.56 -3.21
C TRP A 181 1.31 -48.94 -4.60
N LYS A 182 2.33 -48.28 -5.15
CA LYS A 182 2.29 -47.83 -6.55
C LYS A 182 2.50 -49.05 -7.44
N ASN A 183 1.48 -49.40 -8.23
CA ASN A 183 1.59 -50.45 -9.26
C ASN A 183 2.76 -50.12 -10.20
N LYS A 184 3.88 -50.86 -10.07
CA LYS A 184 5.13 -50.69 -10.85
C LYS A 184 4.99 -51.18 -12.31
N GLY A 185 3.87 -50.86 -12.96
CA GLY A 185 3.60 -51.20 -14.36
C GLY A 185 3.03 -52.60 -14.58
N ARG A 186 2.95 -53.02 -15.86
CA ARG A 186 2.19 -54.18 -16.36
C ARG A 186 2.52 -55.52 -15.67
N GLN A 187 3.74 -55.66 -15.16
CA GLN A 187 4.21 -56.82 -14.38
C GLN A 187 3.42 -57.01 -13.06
N SER A 188 3.07 -55.91 -12.38
CA SER A 188 2.26 -55.95 -11.14
C SER A 188 0.80 -56.35 -11.41
N TYR A 189 0.25 -55.92 -12.55
CA TYR A 189 -1.09 -56.30 -13.02
C TYR A 189 -1.20 -57.80 -13.32
N LYS A 190 -0.17 -58.42 -13.93
CA LYS A 190 -0.14 -59.86 -14.18
C LYS A 190 -0.18 -60.67 -12.87
N ARG A 191 0.66 -60.31 -11.89
CA ARG A 191 0.67 -60.96 -10.56
C ARG A 191 -0.65 -60.83 -9.80
N ALA A 192 -1.32 -59.69 -9.90
CA ALA A 192 -2.63 -59.50 -9.27
C ALA A 192 -3.73 -60.34 -9.95
N LYS A 193 -3.65 -60.53 -11.27
CA LYS A 193 -4.57 -61.40 -12.02
C LYS A 193 -4.37 -62.87 -11.68
N ASP A 194 -3.12 -63.33 -11.60
CA ASP A 194 -2.80 -64.72 -11.22
C ASP A 194 -3.25 -65.05 -9.79
N ARG A 195 -3.20 -64.09 -8.86
CA ARG A 195 -3.71 -64.27 -7.49
C ARG A 195 -5.25 -64.35 -7.39
N ARG A 196 -6.01 -63.90 -8.38
CA ARG A 196 -7.49 -64.00 -8.40
C ARG A 196 -7.98 -65.30 -9.05
N GLN A 197 -7.09 -66.05 -9.69
CA GLN A 197 -7.38 -67.28 -10.42
C GLN A 197 -6.97 -68.55 -9.63
N ARG A 198 -6.46 -68.38 -8.40
CA ARG A 198 -6.31 -69.44 -7.40
C ARG A 198 -7.35 -69.22 -6.31
#